data_AF-A0A0B2PSK8-F1
#
_entry.id   AF-A0A0B2PSK8-F1
#
_cell.length_a   1.000
_cell.length_b   1.000
_cell.length_c   1.000
_cell.angle_alpha   90.00
_cell.angle_beta   90.00
_cell.angle_gamma   90.00
#
_symmetry.space_group_name_H-M   'P 1'
#
loop_
_entity.id
_entity.type
_entity.pdbx_description
1 polymer ?
#
loop_
_entity_poly.entity_id
_entity_poly.type
_entity_poly.pdbx_seq_one_letter_code
_entity_poly.pdbx_strand_id
1 'polypeptide(L)'
;MSHNDNVHMLHMHEQLVAGLLGVESWQDAVIRALLYEHRTLSVQPYNVTVAEFIDRISMLRNNLGGSGLKDEGLVVPREQGAEGRVTDNILAGDKDSLSYPRTPKEILRIIYGGGDEHVPGGFYPKGASGRIVKYYLKTT
;
A
#
# COMPACT_ATOMS: atom_id res chain seq x y z
N MET A 1 -12.81 26.73 -19.28
CA MET A 1 -13.51 25.77 -18.41
C MET A 1 -14.22 26.58 -17.34
N SER A 2 -15.53 26.42 -17.18
CA SER A 2 -16.34 27.22 -16.24
C SER A 2 -16.01 26.84 -14.79
N HIS A 3 -16.20 27.76 -13.84
CA HIS A 3 -16.08 27.48 -12.40
C HIS A 3 -16.93 26.26 -11.99
N ASN A 4 -18.12 26.12 -12.59
CA ASN A 4 -19.03 25.01 -12.33
C ASN A 4 -18.49 23.66 -12.86
N ASP A 5 -17.79 23.67 -14.00
CA ASP A 5 -17.19 22.47 -14.59
C ASP A 5 -16.05 21.95 -13.70
N ASN A 6 -15.29 22.85 -13.08
CA ASN A 6 -14.19 22.49 -12.17
C ASN A 6 -14.72 21.86 -10.86
N VAL A 7 -15.81 22.40 -10.30
CA VAL A 7 -16.43 21.84 -9.08
C VAL A 7 -17.03 20.46 -9.36
N HIS A 8 -17.71 20.30 -10.50
CA HIS A 8 -18.27 19.01 -10.90
C HIS A 8 -17.18 17.98 -11.18
N MET A 9 -16.07 18.37 -11.81
CA MET A 9 -14.93 17.49 -12.05
C MET A 9 -14.26 17.06 -10.74
N LEU A 10 -14.06 17.98 -9.80
CA LEU A 10 -13.49 17.68 -8.48
C LEU A 10 -14.33 16.63 -7.73
N HIS A 11 -15.65 16.82 -7.72
CA HIS A 11 -16.57 15.88 -7.06
C HIS A 11 -16.56 14.48 -7.68
N MET A 12 -16.45 14.37 -9.01
CA MET A 12 -16.34 13.06 -9.68
C MET A 12 -15.05 12.31 -9.29
N HIS A 13 -13.93 13.03 -9.16
CA HIS A 13 -12.68 12.41 -8.73
C HIS A 13 -12.74 11.95 -7.27
N GLU A 14 -13.35 12.73 -6.38
CA GLU A 14 -13.56 12.37 -4.98
C GLU A 14 -14.42 11.13 -4.83
N GLN A 15 -15.56 11.06 -5.55
CA GLN A 15 -16.44 9.89 -5.53
C GLN A 15 -15.73 8.63 -6.03
N LEU A 16 -14.96 8.74 -7.12
CA LEU A 16 -14.19 7.62 -7.66
C LEU A 16 -13.14 7.13 -6.65
N VAL A 17 -12.36 8.04 -6.08
CA VAL A 17 -11.31 7.69 -5.10
C VAL A 17 -11.92 7.10 -3.84
N ALA A 18 -13.01 7.67 -3.32
CA ALA A 18 -13.71 7.13 -2.15
C ALA A 18 -14.27 5.71 -2.41
N GLY A 19 -14.88 5.50 -3.58
CA GLY A 19 -15.40 4.19 -3.97
C GLY A 19 -14.30 3.12 -4.09
N LEU A 20 -13.18 3.45 -4.72
CA LEU A 20 -12.03 2.54 -4.84
C LEU A 20 -11.39 2.29 -3.47
N LEU A 21 -11.17 3.34 -2.67
CA LEU A 21 -10.56 3.23 -1.34
C LEU A 21 -11.34 2.28 -0.43
N GLY A 22 -12.67 2.36 -0.43
CA GLY A 22 -13.51 1.48 0.39
C GLY A 22 -13.34 0.01 0.05
N VAL A 23 -13.40 -0.33 -1.24
CA VAL A 23 -13.24 -1.72 -1.72
C VAL A 23 -11.84 -2.26 -1.40
N GLU A 24 -10.80 -1.48 -1.70
CA GLU A 24 -9.41 -1.88 -1.45
C GLU A 24 -9.14 -2.08 0.05
N SER A 25 -9.68 -1.20 0.90
CA SER A 25 -9.53 -1.32 2.36
C SER A 25 -10.23 -2.57 2.91
N TRP A 26 -11.41 -2.92 2.40
CA TRP A 26 -12.12 -4.14 2.82
C TRP A 26 -11.37 -5.40 2.40
N GLN A 27 -10.83 -5.43 1.19
CA GLN A 27 -10.05 -6.56 0.72
C GLN A 27 -8.76 -6.73 1.53
N ASP A 28 -8.03 -5.65 1.80
CA ASP A 28 -6.82 -5.68 2.64
C ASP A 28 -7.13 -6.21 4.05
N ALA A 29 -8.20 -5.72 4.69
CA ALA A 29 -8.61 -6.17 6.02
C ALA A 29 -8.96 -7.67 6.07
N VAL A 30 -9.72 -8.18 5.09
CA VAL A 30 -10.09 -9.61 5.02
C VAL A 30 -8.86 -10.48 4.82
N ILE A 31 -7.97 -10.09 3.89
CA ILE A 31 -6.74 -10.85 3.61
C ILE A 31 -5.83 -10.85 4.84
N ARG A 32 -5.64 -9.70 5.50
CA ARG A 32 -4.84 -9.60 6.72
C ARG A 32 -5.41 -10.41 7.87
N ALA A 33 -6.73 -10.42 8.06
CA ALA A 33 -7.36 -11.26 9.08
C ALA A 33 -7.06 -12.74 8.86
N LEU A 34 -7.21 -13.23 7.63
CA LEU A 34 -6.88 -14.62 7.28
C LEU A 34 -5.39 -14.92 7.47
N LEU A 35 -4.50 -14.02 7.05
CA LEU A 35 -3.06 -14.18 7.27
C LEU A 35 -2.70 -14.18 8.75
N TYR A 36 -3.37 -13.36 9.56
CA TYR A 36 -3.17 -13.29 11.01
C TYR A 36 -3.60 -14.60 11.69
N GLU A 37 -4.71 -15.20 11.28
CA GLU A 37 -5.15 -16.52 11.77
C GLU A 37 -4.08 -17.59 11.52
N HIS A 38 -3.41 -17.53 10.37
CA HIS A 38 -2.38 -18.49 9.95
C HIS A 38 -0.95 -18.04 10.28
N ARG A 39 -0.77 -16.98 11.09
CA ARG A 39 0.52 -16.29 11.24
C ARG A 39 1.67 -17.17 11.70
N THR A 40 1.39 -18.24 12.47
CA THR A 40 2.39 -19.18 13.00
C THR A 40 2.69 -20.33 12.04
N LEU A 41 1.93 -20.48 10.96
CA LEU A 41 2.20 -21.52 9.97
C LEU A 41 3.50 -21.23 9.22
N SER A 42 4.23 -22.28 8.89
CA SER A 42 5.47 -22.17 8.11
C SER A 42 5.16 -22.05 6.62
N VAL A 43 5.78 -21.06 5.96
CA VAL A 43 5.76 -20.86 4.52
C VAL A 43 6.91 -21.67 3.89
N GLN A 44 6.56 -22.83 3.33
CA GLN A 44 7.51 -23.67 2.61
C GLN A 44 7.79 -23.10 1.20
N PRO A 45 9.02 -23.19 0.67
CA PRO A 45 10.23 -23.80 1.24
C PRO A 45 11.10 -22.84 2.06
N TYR A 46 10.61 -21.66 2.40
CA TYR A 46 11.42 -20.54 2.90
C TYR A 46 11.81 -20.66 4.38
N ASN A 47 11.28 -21.66 5.10
CA ASN A 47 11.53 -21.89 6.53
C ASN A 47 11.31 -20.65 7.40
N VAL A 48 10.27 -19.88 7.09
CA VAL A 48 9.78 -18.73 7.87
C VAL A 48 8.29 -18.90 8.14
N THR A 49 7.79 -18.25 9.17
CA THR A 49 6.36 -18.18 9.47
C THR A 49 5.64 -17.21 8.52
N VAL A 50 4.31 -17.31 8.43
CA VAL A 50 3.49 -16.34 7.68
C VAL A 50 3.71 -14.93 8.23
N ALA A 51 3.81 -14.74 9.55
CA ALA A 51 4.11 -13.44 10.16
C ALA A 51 5.42 -12.86 9.61
N GLU A 52 6.52 -13.60 9.71
CA GLU A 52 7.84 -13.16 9.25
C GLU A 52 7.88 -12.91 7.73
N PHE A 53 7.10 -13.68 6.97
CA PHE A 53 7.00 -13.50 5.53
C PHE A 53 6.30 -12.18 5.18
N ILE A 54 5.20 -11.86 5.87
CA ILE A 54 4.50 -10.58 5.69
C ILE A 54 5.35 -9.41 6.16
N ASP A 55 6.07 -9.53 7.29
CA ASP A 55 7.00 -8.50 7.75
C ASP A 55 8.06 -8.17 6.69
N ARG A 56 8.59 -9.19 6.00
CA ARG A 56 9.53 -9.01 4.87
C ARG A 56 8.89 -8.30 3.68
N ILE A 57 7.64 -8.60 3.36
CA ILE A 57 6.89 -7.88 2.30
C ILE A 57 6.71 -6.41 2.70
N SER A 58 6.33 -6.14 3.94
CA SER A 58 6.14 -4.76 4.42
C SER A 58 7.46 -3.98 4.41
N MET A 59 8.57 -4.58 4.85
CA MET A 59 9.91 -3.99 4.73
C MET A 59 10.28 -3.70 3.26
N LEU A 60 10.01 -4.64 2.36
CA LEU A 60 10.25 -4.42 0.93
C LEU A 60 9.42 -3.25 0.40
N ARG A 61 8.14 -3.14 0.77
CA ARG A 61 7.27 -2.03 0.37
C ARG A 61 7.81 -0.69 0.87
N ASN A 62 8.25 -0.64 2.12
CA ASN A 62 8.84 0.56 2.73
C ASN A 62 10.12 0.98 1.99
N ASN A 63 11.00 0.02 1.70
CA ASN A 63 12.25 0.26 0.96
C ASN A 63 12.00 0.78 -0.45
N LEU A 64 11.07 0.15 -1.19
CA LEU A 64 10.73 0.56 -2.55
C LEU A 64 10.02 1.92 -2.59
N GLY A 65 9.16 2.23 -1.60
CA GLY A 65 8.54 3.55 -1.49
C GLY A 65 9.57 4.67 -1.32
N GLY A 66 10.68 4.37 -0.65
CA GLY A 66 11.87 5.24 -0.56
C GLY A 66 11.86 6.26 0.58
N SER A 67 10.75 6.44 1.30
CA SER A 67 10.71 7.29 2.50
C SER A 67 9.51 6.98 3.39
N GLY A 68 9.71 6.91 4.71
CA GLY A 68 8.64 6.70 5.69
C GLY A 68 8.02 5.30 5.66
N LEU A 69 7.03 5.08 6.53
CA LEU A 69 6.27 3.85 6.57
C LEU A 69 5.18 3.86 5.50
N LYS A 70 5.09 2.76 4.76
CA LYS A 70 4.09 2.46 3.72
C LYS A 70 3.26 1.24 4.07
N ASP A 71 3.79 0.42 4.96
CA ASP A 71 3.20 -0.82 5.41
C ASP A 71 3.84 -1.30 6.70
N GLU A 72 3.12 -2.17 7.38
CA GLU A 72 3.54 -2.87 8.58
C GLU A 72 3.13 -4.33 8.54
N GLY A 73 3.89 -5.11 9.30
CA GLY A 73 3.66 -6.53 9.55
C GLY A 73 2.34 -6.83 10.23
N LEU A 74 2.01 -8.12 10.37
CA LEU A 74 0.78 -8.59 11.03
C LEU A 74 0.81 -8.39 12.55
N VAL A 75 2.01 -8.28 13.12
CA VAL A 75 2.25 -8.05 14.54
C VAL A 75 3.25 -6.91 14.66
N VAL A 76 2.89 -5.91 15.45
CA VAL A 76 3.74 -4.74 15.71
C VAL A 76 3.99 -4.60 17.21
N PRO A 77 5.08 -3.93 17.62
CA PRO A 77 5.24 -3.51 19.00
C PRO A 77 4.01 -2.74 19.48
N ARG A 78 3.62 -2.93 20.74
CA ARG A 78 2.35 -2.43 21.27
C ARG A 78 2.22 -0.90 21.11
N GLU A 79 3.33 -0.19 21.27
CA GLU A 79 3.46 1.25 21.09
C GLU A 79 3.23 1.74 19.66
N GLN A 80 3.33 0.86 18.66
CA GLN A 80 3.11 1.14 17.24
C GLN A 80 1.72 0.69 16.77
N GLY A 81 1.09 -0.26 17.46
CA GLY A 81 -0.26 -0.69 17.12
C GLY A 81 -1.32 0.36 17.43
N ALA A 82 -2.55 0.12 16.95
CA ALA A 82 -3.66 1.07 17.07
C ALA A 82 -3.82 1.59 18.51
N GLU A 83 -3.85 2.92 18.64
CA GLU A 83 -3.91 3.67 19.91
C GLU A 83 -2.78 3.34 20.90
N GLY A 84 -1.69 2.70 20.47
CA GLY A 84 -0.62 2.18 21.33
C GLY A 84 -1.08 1.05 22.26
N ARG A 85 -2.16 0.34 21.91
CA ARG A 85 -2.89 -0.55 22.82
C ARG A 85 -2.88 -2.01 22.41
N VAL A 86 -2.71 -2.29 21.13
CA VAL A 86 -2.78 -3.63 20.54
C VAL A 86 -1.46 -3.98 19.86
N THR A 87 -1.15 -5.26 19.79
CA THR A 87 -0.01 -5.77 19.00
C THR A 87 -0.45 -6.34 17.65
N ASP A 88 -1.75 -6.60 17.50
CA ASP A 88 -2.33 -7.18 16.31
C ASP A 88 -2.60 -6.08 15.28
N ASN A 89 -2.08 -6.26 14.07
CA ASN A 89 -2.10 -5.24 13.03
C ASN A 89 -2.91 -5.70 11.81
N ILE A 90 -4.16 -6.12 12.07
CA ILE A 90 -5.10 -6.53 11.02
C ILE A 90 -5.48 -5.33 10.15
N LEU A 91 -5.50 -4.12 10.72
CA LEU A 91 -5.64 -2.86 10.00
C LEU A 91 -4.34 -2.07 10.18
N ALA A 92 -3.46 -2.08 9.17
CA ALA A 92 -2.23 -1.30 9.20
C ALA A 92 -2.54 0.20 9.24
N GLY A 93 -2.16 0.85 10.33
CA GLY A 93 -2.40 2.27 10.55
C GLY A 93 -1.45 2.83 11.59
N ASP A 94 -1.29 4.15 11.59
CA ASP A 94 -0.47 4.83 12.57
C ASP A 94 -1.11 4.83 13.98
N LYS A 95 -0.45 5.49 14.93
CA LYS A 95 -0.94 5.65 16.30
C LYS A 95 -2.37 6.23 16.41
N ASP A 96 -2.81 6.98 15.40
CA ASP A 96 -4.14 7.60 15.33
C ASP A 96 -5.12 6.74 14.50
N SER A 97 -4.72 5.50 14.15
CA SER A 97 -5.45 4.54 13.32
C SER A 97 -5.73 5.04 11.90
N LEU A 98 -4.90 5.96 11.40
CA LEU A 98 -4.96 6.43 10.02
C LEU A 98 -4.12 5.54 9.12
N SER A 99 -4.63 5.24 7.93
CA SER A 99 -3.88 4.45 6.95
C SER A 99 -2.67 5.21 6.44
N TYR A 100 -1.56 4.51 6.22
CA TYR A 100 -0.33 5.11 5.72
C TYR A 100 -0.52 5.66 4.29
N PRO A 101 -0.42 6.99 4.08
CA PRO A 101 -0.63 7.58 2.77
C PRO A 101 0.52 7.20 1.83
N ARG A 102 0.17 7.02 0.55
CA ARG A 102 1.13 6.75 -0.52
C ARG A 102 0.90 7.71 -1.66
N THR A 103 1.95 8.40 -2.09
CA THR A 103 1.88 9.25 -3.28
C THR A 103 1.90 8.39 -4.55
N PRO A 104 1.41 8.89 -5.70
CA PRO A 104 1.48 8.13 -6.96
C PRO A 104 2.90 7.69 -7.33
N LYS A 105 3.91 8.51 -7.01
CA LYS A 105 5.33 8.18 -7.19
C LYS A 105 5.74 6.98 -6.35
N GLU A 106 5.41 6.97 -5.06
CA GLU A 106 5.72 5.85 -4.16
C GLU A 106 5.02 4.57 -4.60
N ILE A 107 3.75 4.67 -5.04
CA ILE A 107 3.00 3.53 -5.59
C ILE A 107 3.72 2.97 -6.81
N LEU A 108 4.16 3.82 -7.75
CA LEU A 108 4.85 3.39 -8.97
C LEU A 108 6.15 2.65 -8.67
N ARG A 109 6.96 3.18 -7.75
CA ARG A 109 8.20 2.51 -7.30
C ARG A 109 7.96 1.11 -6.75
N ILE A 110 6.89 0.97 -5.95
CA ILE A 110 6.49 -0.31 -5.34
C ILE A 110 6.03 -1.29 -6.42
N ILE A 111 5.10 -0.90 -7.29
CA ILE A 111 4.50 -1.82 -8.28
C ILE A 111 5.47 -2.17 -9.44
N TYR A 112 6.43 -1.30 -9.74
CA TYR A 112 7.53 -1.61 -10.67
C TYR A 112 8.63 -2.45 -10.02
N GLY A 113 8.69 -2.50 -8.69
CA GLY A 113 9.60 -3.36 -7.94
C GLY A 113 11.06 -2.92 -7.95
N GLY A 114 11.41 -1.86 -8.68
CA GLY A 114 12.78 -1.34 -8.79
C GLY A 114 13.11 -0.19 -7.84
N GLY A 115 12.12 0.39 -7.17
CA GLY A 115 12.33 1.59 -6.33
C GLY A 115 12.42 2.89 -7.14
N ASP A 116 12.21 2.83 -8.45
CA ASP A 116 12.23 3.96 -9.38
C ASP A 116 10.90 4.03 -10.14
N GLU A 117 10.20 5.15 -10.02
CA GLU A 117 8.92 5.41 -10.69
C GLU A 117 9.03 5.58 -12.21
N HIS A 118 10.24 5.80 -12.72
CA HIS A 118 10.54 6.04 -14.13
C HIS A 118 10.88 4.75 -14.90
N VAL A 119 11.17 3.66 -14.19
CA VAL A 119 11.62 2.39 -14.78
C VAL A 119 10.56 1.30 -14.57
N PRO A 120 9.77 0.95 -15.60
CA PRO A 120 8.81 -0.15 -15.51
C PRO A 120 9.46 -1.50 -15.19
N GLY A 121 8.68 -2.37 -14.54
CA GLY A 121 9.14 -3.68 -14.09
C GLY A 121 8.05 -4.39 -13.28
N GLY A 122 8.44 -5.42 -12.52
CA GLY A 122 7.58 -6.05 -11.51
C GLY A 122 6.20 -6.44 -12.03
N PHE A 123 5.15 -5.90 -11.41
CA PHE A 123 3.75 -6.17 -11.77
C PHE A 123 3.33 -5.54 -13.11
N TYR A 124 4.07 -4.55 -13.59
CA TYR A 124 3.81 -3.86 -14.86
C TYR A 124 5.10 -3.79 -15.70
N PRO A 125 5.56 -4.91 -16.29
CA PRO A 125 6.84 -4.96 -17.02
C PRO A 125 6.94 -3.99 -18.19
N LYS A 126 5.80 -3.60 -18.77
CA LYS A 126 5.70 -2.65 -19.89
C LYS A 126 5.21 -1.26 -19.47
N GLY A 127 5.08 -1.02 -18.17
CA GLY A 127 4.46 0.19 -17.61
C GLY A 127 2.94 0.15 -17.68
N ALA A 128 2.30 1.05 -16.95
CA ALA A 128 0.84 1.21 -16.95
C ALA A 128 0.42 2.35 -17.88
N SER A 129 -0.82 2.30 -18.38
CA SER A 129 -1.28 3.16 -19.48
C SER A 129 -1.93 4.50 -19.06
N GLY A 130 -2.01 4.77 -17.76
CA GLY A 130 -2.69 5.95 -17.19
C GLY A 130 -1.94 7.27 -17.42
N ARG A 131 -2.66 8.40 -17.39
CA ARG A 131 -2.08 9.75 -17.58
C ARG A 131 -1.01 10.06 -16.53
N ILE A 132 -1.24 9.69 -15.26
CA ILE A 132 -0.28 9.88 -14.16
C ILE A 132 1.02 9.12 -14.47
N VAL A 133 0.92 7.86 -14.89
CA VAL A 133 2.09 7.03 -15.21
C VAL A 133 2.87 7.60 -16.40
N LYS A 134 2.16 7.96 -17.47
CA LYS A 134 2.76 8.60 -18.65
C LYS A 134 3.47 9.91 -18.33
N TYR A 135 3.12 10.61 -17.25
CA TYR A 135 3.85 11.79 -16.80
C TYR A 135 5.25 11.40 -16.29
N TYR A 136 5.35 10.38 -15.45
CA TYR A 136 6.64 9.91 -14.93
C TYR A 136 7.51 9.23 -16.01
N LEU A 137 6.93 8.46 -16.93
CA LEU A 137 7.72 7.78 -17.97
C LEU A 137 8.31 8.70 -19.05
N LYS A 138 7.92 9.98 -19.11
CA LYS A 138 8.40 10.94 -20.11
C LYS A 138 9.69 11.66 -19.71
N THR A 139 10.16 11.48 -18.48
CA THR A 139 11.27 12.27 -17.91
C THR A 139 12.64 11.60 -18.07
N THR A 140 12.75 10.56 -18.91
CA THR A 140 14.01 9.94 -19.35
C THR A 140 14.50 10.54 -20.66
#